data_AF-A0A372DRW8-F1
#
_entry.id   AF-A0A372DRW8-F1
#
_cell.length_a   1.000
_cell.length_b   1.000
_cell.length_c   1.000
_cell.angle_alpha   90.00
_cell.angle_beta   90.00
_cell.angle_gamma   90.00
#
_symmetry.space_group_name_H-M   'P 1'
#
loop_
_entity.id
_entity.type
_entity.pdbx_description
1 polymer ?
#
loop_
_entity_poly.entity_id
_entity_poly.type
_entity_poly.pdbx_seq_one_letter_code
_entity_poly.pdbx_strand_id
1 'polypeptide(L)'
;MSASPPEENDRVPPFVAAARIRTVLVGTQHPGNIGSAARALKTMGLSRLALVAPERFPHADADALAAGAGDLLAAATRHAGLAEAVADCHLVLGCTARSRRIALPEQSPRQAAAAALAAAAQGQEVALVFGRERTGLDNDELQLCHAAVHIPANPGYGSLNLAAAVQVLAYELRMAWLAGLAAPAAAAPVAAPASHAQLEGLFAQLAQTLEAIDFHKGRAPESALRKLRRLFLRCGLDAREVRLLRGVLADAQRMARLAGERAGPLS
;
A
#
# COMPACT_ATOMS: atom_id res chain seq x y z
N MET A 1 -13.29 29.49 41.62
CA MET A 1 -13.48 29.00 40.23
C MET A 1 -12.09 28.78 39.65
N SER A 2 -11.60 27.55 39.72
CA SER A 2 -10.32 27.14 39.12
C SER A 2 -10.58 26.90 37.64
N ALA A 3 -10.10 27.78 36.77
CA ALA A 3 -10.11 27.53 35.34
C ALA A 3 -9.10 26.42 35.07
N SER A 4 -9.58 25.26 34.63
CA SER A 4 -8.74 24.18 34.11
C SER A 4 -7.83 24.75 33.02
N PRO A 5 -6.53 24.39 33.00
CA PRO A 5 -5.64 24.83 31.93
C PRO A 5 -6.22 24.37 30.57
N PRO A 6 -6.04 25.15 29.49
CA PRO A 6 -6.48 24.71 28.16
C PRO A 6 -5.83 23.36 27.86
N GLU A 7 -6.65 22.38 27.46
CA GLU A 7 -6.17 21.04 27.12
C GLU A 7 -5.07 21.17 26.06
N GLU A 8 -3.97 20.45 26.27
CA GLU A 8 -2.75 20.46 25.44
C GLU A 8 -3.02 20.17 23.94
N ASN A 9 -4.20 19.64 23.63
CA ASN A 9 -4.65 19.26 22.30
C ASN A 9 -5.02 20.46 21.38
N ASP A 10 -5.30 21.65 21.93
CA ASP A 10 -5.70 22.83 21.13
C ASP A 10 -4.53 23.54 20.42
N ARG A 11 -3.28 23.13 20.68
CA ARG A 11 -2.07 23.75 20.09
C ARG A 11 -1.45 22.96 18.94
N VAL A 12 -2.01 21.80 18.58
CA VAL A 12 -1.45 20.96 17.52
C VAL A 12 -2.09 21.35 16.17
N PRO A 13 -1.32 21.74 15.14
CA PRO A 13 -1.87 22.09 13.83
C PRO A 13 -2.58 20.88 13.19
N PRO A 14 -3.46 21.08 12.18
CA PRO A 14 -4.12 19.98 11.51
C PRO A 14 -3.11 18.99 10.89
N PHE A 15 -3.38 17.69 11.01
CA PHE A 15 -2.55 16.64 10.42
C PHE A 15 -2.78 16.54 8.90
N VAL A 16 -2.38 17.55 8.13
CA VAL A 16 -2.68 17.68 6.69
C VAL A 16 -2.20 16.47 5.88
N ALA A 17 -1.04 15.91 6.22
CA ALA A 17 -0.50 14.73 5.54
C ALA A 17 -1.40 13.48 5.68
N ALA A 18 -2.21 13.38 6.74
CA ALA A 18 -3.17 12.30 6.93
C ALA A 18 -4.19 12.21 5.78
N ALA A 19 -4.50 13.33 5.12
CA ALA A 19 -5.43 13.36 4.00
C ALA A 19 -4.94 12.56 2.79
N ARG A 20 -3.65 12.22 2.71
CA ARG A 20 -3.05 11.40 1.63
C ARG A 20 -2.70 9.98 2.05
N ILE A 21 -2.96 9.62 3.30
CA ILE A 21 -2.64 8.30 3.84
C ILE A 21 -3.94 7.52 4.03
N ARG A 22 -4.09 6.46 3.24
CA ARG A 22 -5.25 5.56 3.25
C ARG A 22 -4.90 4.28 3.98
N THR A 23 -5.74 3.87 4.90
CA THR A 23 -5.69 2.53 5.48
C THR A 23 -6.60 1.60 4.68
N VAL A 24 -6.03 0.51 4.19
CA VAL A 24 -6.72 -0.50 3.38
C VAL A 24 -6.84 -1.78 4.19
N LEU A 25 -8.06 -2.23 4.46
CA LEU A 25 -8.32 -3.50 5.15
C LEU A 25 -8.80 -4.54 4.14
N VAL A 26 -8.05 -5.64 4.02
CA VAL A 26 -8.28 -6.66 3.00
C VAL A 26 -8.91 -7.90 3.61
N GLY A 27 -10.09 -8.28 3.10
CA GLY A 27 -10.77 -9.51 3.46
C GLY A 27 -11.13 -9.62 4.95
N THR A 28 -11.47 -8.49 5.60
CA THR A 28 -11.80 -8.48 7.03
C THR A 28 -12.99 -9.39 7.32
N GLN A 29 -12.79 -10.36 8.22
CA GLN A 29 -13.77 -11.42 8.51
C GLN A 29 -14.74 -10.99 9.61
N HIS A 30 -14.22 -10.31 10.63
CA HIS A 30 -15.02 -9.86 11.77
C HIS A 30 -15.34 -8.36 11.62
N PRO A 31 -16.61 -7.97 11.44
CA PRO A 31 -17.00 -6.57 11.26
C PRO A 31 -16.56 -5.67 12.43
N GLY A 32 -16.53 -6.20 13.65
CA GLY A 32 -16.02 -5.47 14.82
C GLY A 32 -14.56 -5.01 14.67
N ASN A 33 -13.72 -5.71 13.91
CA ASN A 33 -12.36 -5.26 13.62
C ASN A 33 -12.35 -4.03 12.69
N ILE A 34 -13.32 -3.91 11.78
CA ILE A 34 -13.47 -2.71 10.94
C ILE A 34 -13.80 -1.51 11.83
N GLY A 35 -14.77 -1.66 12.72
CA GLY A 35 -15.13 -0.62 13.70
C GLY A 35 -13.96 -0.24 14.60
N SER A 36 -13.29 -1.22 15.21
CA SER A 36 -12.13 -0.98 16.07
C SER A 36 -10.96 -0.33 15.33
N ALA A 37 -10.72 -0.70 14.06
CA ALA A 37 -9.73 -0.05 13.21
C ALA A 37 -10.11 1.41 12.92
N ALA A 38 -11.37 1.69 12.56
CA ALA A 38 -11.86 3.06 12.36
C ALA A 38 -11.67 3.91 13.63
N ARG A 39 -11.97 3.36 14.81
CA ARG A 39 -11.70 4.02 16.10
C ARG A 39 -10.22 4.34 16.27
N ALA A 40 -9.34 3.37 16.01
CA ALA A 40 -7.89 3.55 16.11
C ALA A 40 -7.37 4.65 15.17
N LEU A 41 -7.85 4.67 13.92
CA LEU A 41 -7.51 5.69 12.93
C LEU A 41 -7.95 7.08 13.39
N LYS A 42 -9.22 7.22 13.79
CA LYS A 42 -9.77 8.51 14.24
C LYS A 42 -9.03 9.05 15.46
N THR A 43 -8.71 8.17 16.42
CA THR A 43 -7.93 8.54 17.62
C THR A 43 -6.56 9.11 17.28
N MET A 44 -5.95 8.63 16.19
CA MET A 44 -4.62 9.08 15.75
C MET A 44 -4.67 10.25 14.75
N GLY A 45 -5.87 10.70 14.34
CA GLY A 45 -6.06 11.79 13.38
C GLY A 45 -6.04 11.35 11.91
N LEU A 46 -6.23 10.07 11.63
CA LEU A 46 -6.39 9.51 10.28
C LEU A 46 -7.88 9.34 9.97
N SER A 47 -8.26 9.56 8.71
CA SER A 47 -9.68 9.57 8.30
C SER A 47 -9.99 8.78 7.03
N ARG A 48 -8.99 8.26 6.31
CA ARG A 48 -9.20 7.56 5.04
C ARG A 48 -9.14 6.05 5.22
N LEU A 49 -10.30 5.42 5.10
CA LEU A 49 -10.47 3.97 5.18
C LEU A 49 -10.96 3.41 3.84
N ALA A 50 -10.33 2.34 3.38
CA ALA A 50 -10.77 1.54 2.25
C ALA A 50 -10.90 0.07 2.65
N LEU A 51 -11.99 -0.56 2.24
CA LEU A 51 -12.29 -1.95 2.52
C LEU A 51 -12.24 -2.75 1.21
N VAL A 52 -11.40 -3.76 1.17
CA VAL A 52 -11.25 -4.65 0.01
C VAL A 52 -11.94 -5.96 0.34
N ALA A 53 -13.01 -6.28 -0.38
CA ALA A 53 -13.79 -7.50 -0.20
C ALA A 53 -14.06 -7.87 1.29
N PRO A 54 -14.60 -6.97 2.13
CA PRO A 54 -14.95 -7.31 3.50
C PRO A 54 -16.04 -8.39 3.50
N GLU A 55 -15.95 -9.39 4.38
CA GLU A 55 -16.93 -10.48 4.39
C GLU A 55 -18.31 -9.99 4.86
N ARG A 56 -18.34 -9.05 5.81
CA ARG A 56 -19.56 -8.50 6.40
C ARG A 56 -19.42 -7.00 6.64
N PHE A 57 -19.90 -6.18 5.70
CA PHE A 57 -19.95 -4.73 5.86
C PHE A 57 -20.95 -4.09 4.86
N PRO A 58 -21.83 -3.16 5.27
CA PRO A 58 -21.98 -2.58 6.63
C PRO A 58 -22.53 -3.59 7.66
N HIS A 59 -22.31 -3.36 8.95
CA HIS A 59 -22.74 -4.28 10.02
C HIS A 59 -22.78 -3.59 11.39
N ALA A 60 -23.79 -3.92 12.21
CA ALA A 60 -24.01 -3.30 13.53
C ALA A 60 -22.79 -3.42 14.48
N ASP A 61 -22.09 -4.55 14.48
CA ASP A 61 -20.85 -4.72 15.26
C ASP A 61 -19.74 -3.74 14.88
N ALA A 62 -19.65 -3.36 13.59
CA ALA A 62 -18.69 -2.36 13.15
C ALA A 62 -19.07 -0.99 13.72
N ASP A 63 -20.35 -0.63 13.67
CA ASP A 63 -20.86 0.63 14.22
C ASP A 63 -20.67 0.69 15.74
N ALA A 64 -20.96 -0.42 16.44
CA ALA A 64 -20.82 -0.53 17.89
C ALA A 64 -19.36 -0.38 18.33
N LEU A 65 -18.41 -1.03 17.64
CA LEU A 65 -16.98 -0.96 18.00
C LEU A 65 -16.26 0.29 17.48
N ALA A 66 -16.86 1.03 16.55
CA ALA A 66 -16.31 2.31 16.09
C ALA A 66 -16.34 3.40 17.17
N ALA A 67 -17.24 3.29 18.16
CA ALA A 67 -17.29 4.15 19.35
C ALA A 67 -17.02 5.65 19.06
N GLY A 68 -17.81 6.25 18.18
CA GLY A 68 -17.67 7.65 17.77
C GLY A 68 -16.90 7.88 16.45
N ALA A 69 -16.37 6.83 15.83
CA ALA A 69 -15.76 6.86 14.49
C ALA A 69 -16.70 6.41 13.35
N GLY A 70 -18.02 6.56 13.52
CA GLY A 70 -19.02 6.16 12.51
C GLY A 70 -18.93 6.97 11.21
N ASP A 71 -18.41 8.20 11.27
CA ASP A 71 -18.08 9.02 10.10
C ASP A 71 -17.04 8.37 9.19
N LEU A 72 -16.00 7.73 9.76
CA LEU A 72 -15.02 6.98 8.98
C LEU A 72 -15.64 5.74 8.32
N LEU A 73 -16.57 5.06 9.01
CA LEU A 73 -17.29 3.92 8.42
C LEU A 73 -18.19 4.36 7.27
N ALA A 74 -18.91 5.48 7.44
CA ALA A 74 -19.77 6.05 6.41
C ALA A 74 -18.98 6.55 5.18
N ALA A 75 -17.79 7.10 5.40
CA ALA A 75 -16.90 7.56 4.34
C ALA A 75 -16.01 6.45 3.75
N ALA A 76 -16.06 5.23 4.30
CA ALA A 76 -15.19 4.14 3.87
C ALA A 76 -15.50 3.73 2.42
N THR A 77 -14.47 3.71 1.58
CA THR A 77 -14.60 3.23 0.20
C THR A 77 -14.55 1.70 0.17
N ARG A 78 -15.25 1.08 -0.78
CA ARG A 78 -15.31 -0.37 -0.93
C ARG A 78 -14.82 -0.76 -2.31
N HIS A 79 -13.97 -1.76 -2.38
CA HIS A 79 -13.31 -2.23 -3.59
C HIS A 79 -13.41 -3.74 -3.69
N ALA A 80 -13.46 -4.27 -4.91
CA ALA A 80 -13.52 -5.71 -5.13
C ALA A 80 -12.15 -6.38 -4.92
N GLY A 81 -11.07 -5.67 -5.21
CA GLY A 81 -9.70 -6.18 -5.11
C GLY A 81 -8.69 -5.13 -4.65
N LEU A 82 -7.54 -5.59 -4.17
CA LEU A 82 -6.51 -4.69 -3.65
C LEU A 82 -5.96 -3.76 -4.74
N ALA A 83 -5.76 -4.26 -5.95
CA ALA A 83 -5.24 -3.49 -7.08
C ALA A 83 -6.10 -2.24 -7.39
N GLU A 84 -7.43 -2.34 -7.26
CA GLU A 84 -8.35 -1.22 -7.41
C GLU A 84 -8.18 -0.22 -6.26
N ALA A 85 -8.14 -0.71 -5.02
CA ALA A 85 -8.04 0.11 -3.82
C ALA A 85 -6.73 0.89 -3.70
N VAL A 86 -5.67 0.49 -4.41
CA VAL A 86 -4.36 1.15 -4.38
C VAL A 86 -3.94 1.75 -5.72
N ALA A 87 -4.81 1.73 -6.75
CA ALA A 87 -4.48 2.12 -8.12
C ALA A 87 -3.85 3.52 -8.23
N ASP A 88 -4.36 4.47 -7.46
CA ASP A 88 -3.93 5.88 -7.42
C ASP A 88 -2.77 6.14 -6.44
N CYS A 89 -2.37 5.14 -5.65
CA CYS A 89 -1.29 5.28 -4.68
C CYS A 89 0.08 5.23 -5.36
N HIS A 90 1.04 5.97 -4.82
CA HIS A 90 2.43 6.01 -5.28
C HIS A 90 3.34 5.22 -4.32
N LEU A 91 2.88 5.00 -3.09
CA LEU A 91 3.52 4.16 -2.09
C LEU A 91 2.48 3.23 -1.47
N VAL A 92 2.78 1.93 -1.43
CA VAL A 92 1.91 0.88 -0.87
C VAL A 92 2.75 0.05 0.10
N LEU A 93 2.39 0.09 1.37
CA LEU A 93 3.11 -0.56 2.47
C LEU A 93 2.23 -1.68 3.04
N GLY A 94 2.64 -2.94 2.86
CA GLY A 94 1.88 -4.11 3.31
C GLY A 94 2.29 -4.57 4.70
N CYS A 95 1.39 -4.52 5.68
CA CYS A 95 1.63 -5.00 7.03
C CYS A 95 1.52 -6.53 7.11
N THR A 96 2.59 -7.19 7.55
CA THR A 96 2.65 -8.66 7.64
C THR A 96 3.52 -9.15 8.81
N ALA A 97 3.12 -10.27 9.43
CA ALA A 97 3.86 -10.87 10.54
C ALA A 97 5.17 -11.54 10.11
N ARG A 98 5.30 -11.94 8.84
CA ARG A 98 6.57 -12.36 8.19
C ARG A 98 6.25 -12.86 6.78
N SER A 99 6.93 -12.36 5.75
CA SER A 99 6.88 -12.99 4.43
C SER A 99 8.27 -13.49 4.02
N ARG A 100 8.60 -14.73 4.39
CA ARG A 100 9.84 -15.38 3.92
C ARG A 100 9.81 -15.72 2.43
N ARG A 101 8.65 -15.69 1.77
CA ARG A 101 8.46 -16.11 0.38
C ARG A 101 8.57 -14.96 -0.63
N ILE A 102 8.19 -13.74 -0.23
CA ILE A 102 8.28 -12.56 -1.09
C ILE A 102 9.32 -11.63 -0.49
N ALA A 103 10.47 -11.52 -1.17
CA ALA A 103 11.55 -10.62 -0.80
C ALA A 103 11.18 -9.17 -1.13
N LEU A 104 10.27 -8.58 -0.35
CA LEU A 104 10.08 -7.14 -0.27
C LEU A 104 11.11 -6.54 0.70
N PRO A 105 11.51 -5.27 0.50
CA PRO A 105 12.20 -4.53 1.56
C PRO A 105 11.35 -4.55 2.84
N GLU A 106 11.94 -4.99 3.95
CA GLU A 106 11.28 -4.99 5.25
C GLU A 106 11.53 -3.66 5.97
N GLN A 107 10.47 -3.13 6.58
CA GLN A 107 10.48 -1.90 7.35
C GLN A 107 9.87 -2.14 8.73
N SER A 108 10.44 -1.51 9.75
CA SER A 108 9.76 -1.34 11.04
C SER A 108 8.59 -0.35 10.92
N PRO A 109 7.63 -0.36 11.86
CA PRO A 109 6.53 0.60 11.88
C PRO A 109 6.99 2.06 11.84
N ARG A 110 8.10 2.36 12.53
CA ARG A 110 8.70 3.70 12.55
C ARG A 110 9.25 4.13 11.19
N GLN A 111 9.95 3.22 10.50
CA GLN A 111 10.47 3.49 9.16
C GLN A 111 9.33 3.67 8.15
N ALA A 112 8.30 2.82 8.24
CA ALA A 112 7.10 2.90 7.41
C ALA A 112 6.36 4.23 7.61
N ALA A 113 6.20 4.67 8.86
CA ALA A 113 5.59 5.96 9.19
C ALA A 113 6.37 7.14 8.59
N ALA A 114 7.71 7.16 8.75
CA ALA A 114 8.55 8.20 8.18
C ALA A 114 8.46 8.24 6.64
N ALA A 115 8.50 7.07 5.98
CA ALA A 115 8.37 6.97 4.53
C ALA A 115 6.99 7.45 4.04
N ALA A 116 5.91 7.05 4.71
CA ALA A 116 4.56 7.47 4.38
C ALA A 116 4.37 8.99 4.52
N LEU A 117 4.91 9.61 5.58
CA LEU A 117 4.86 11.05 5.75
C LEU A 117 5.70 11.81 4.73
N ALA A 118 6.89 11.32 4.39
CA ALA A 118 7.74 11.91 3.37
C ALA A 118 7.05 11.89 1.99
N ALA A 119 6.43 10.76 1.62
CA ALA A 119 5.65 10.65 0.39
C ALA A 119 4.44 11.59 0.39
N ALA A 120 3.66 11.60 1.48
CA ALA A 120 2.50 12.48 1.61
C ALA A 120 2.88 13.98 1.54
N ALA A 121 4.01 14.38 2.12
CA ALA A 121 4.53 15.75 2.04
C ALA A 121 4.90 16.17 0.61
N GLN A 122 5.27 15.20 -0.25
CA GLN A 122 5.50 15.41 -1.68
C GLN A 122 4.21 15.37 -2.51
N GLY A 123 3.04 15.33 -1.86
CA GLY A 123 1.74 15.29 -2.54
C GLY A 123 1.34 13.91 -3.04
N GLN A 124 2.04 12.85 -2.63
CA GLN A 124 1.79 11.49 -3.09
C GLN A 124 0.69 10.82 -2.25
N GLU A 125 -0.17 10.05 -2.91
CA GLU A 125 -1.12 9.13 -2.27
C GLU A 125 -0.40 7.89 -1.72
N VAL A 126 -0.67 7.53 -0.47
CA VAL A 126 -0.04 6.42 0.25
C VAL A 126 -1.09 5.43 0.76
N ALA A 127 -0.85 4.14 0.62
CA ALA A 127 -1.66 3.07 1.20
C ALA A 127 -0.90 2.29 2.28
N LEU A 128 -1.51 2.14 3.46
CA LEU A 128 -1.15 1.17 4.48
C LEU A 128 -2.11 -0.02 4.41
N VAL A 129 -1.61 -1.17 3.98
CA VAL A 129 -2.45 -2.35 3.67
C VAL A 129 -2.35 -3.37 4.79
N PHE A 130 -3.49 -3.82 5.29
CA PHE A 130 -3.60 -4.83 6.33
C PHE A 130 -4.43 -6.01 5.82
N GLY A 131 -3.94 -7.22 6.06
CA GLY A 131 -4.58 -8.44 5.60
C GLY A 131 -5.62 -9.00 6.55
N ARG A 132 -6.08 -10.20 6.20
CA ARG A 132 -7.07 -10.99 6.93
C ARG A 132 -6.55 -11.39 8.30
N GLU A 133 -7.42 -11.52 9.29
CA GLU A 133 -7.04 -11.78 10.70
C GLU A 133 -6.19 -13.05 10.88
N ARG A 134 -6.52 -14.11 10.13
CA ARG A 134 -5.90 -15.44 10.29
C ARG A 134 -4.75 -15.68 9.31
N THR A 135 -4.88 -15.19 8.08
CA THR A 135 -3.96 -15.52 6.99
C THR A 135 -3.08 -14.36 6.55
N GLY A 136 -3.36 -13.14 7.03
CA GLY A 136 -2.69 -11.93 6.58
C GLY A 136 -3.00 -11.64 5.11
N LEU A 137 -2.05 -10.98 4.45
CA LEU A 137 -2.07 -10.73 3.01
C LEU A 137 -1.56 -11.97 2.28
N ASP A 138 -2.24 -12.35 1.20
CA ASP A 138 -1.74 -13.41 0.32
C ASP A 138 -0.56 -12.94 -0.54
N ASN A 139 0.03 -13.87 -1.29
CA ASN A 139 1.21 -13.59 -2.08
C ASN A 139 0.95 -12.63 -3.24
N ASP A 140 -0.27 -12.61 -3.79
CA ASP A 140 -0.61 -11.74 -4.90
C ASP A 140 -0.86 -10.32 -4.39
N GLU A 141 -1.52 -10.19 -3.25
CA GLU A 141 -1.69 -8.93 -2.52
C GLU A 141 -0.34 -8.34 -2.09
N LEU A 142 0.58 -9.16 -1.58
CA LEU A 142 1.93 -8.72 -1.23
C LEU A 142 2.75 -8.27 -2.46
N GLN A 143 2.52 -8.85 -3.64
CA GLN A 143 3.21 -8.42 -4.87
C GLN A 143 2.79 -7.03 -5.38
N LEU A 144 1.69 -6.50 -4.87
CA LEU A 144 1.23 -5.13 -5.13
C LEU A 144 1.87 -4.13 -4.16
N CYS A 145 2.55 -4.59 -3.12
CA CYS A 145 3.21 -3.73 -2.13
C CYS A 145 4.64 -3.36 -2.57
N HIS A 146 5.04 -2.13 -2.26
CA HIS A 146 6.41 -1.64 -2.48
C HIS A 146 7.37 -2.10 -1.38
N ALA A 147 6.87 -2.22 -0.15
CA ALA A 147 7.61 -2.71 1.01
C ALA A 147 6.68 -3.45 1.97
N ALA A 148 7.28 -4.33 2.79
CA ALA A 148 6.60 -5.02 3.88
C ALA A 148 6.86 -4.29 5.20
N VAL A 149 5.82 -4.07 5.99
CA VAL A 149 5.93 -3.55 7.35
C VAL A 149 5.80 -4.70 8.33
N HIS A 150 6.83 -4.91 9.12
CA HIS A 150 6.85 -5.94 10.16
C HIS A 150 6.81 -5.28 11.54
N ILE A 151 5.72 -5.50 12.28
CA ILE A 151 5.60 -5.05 13.68
C ILE A 151 6.39 -6.02 14.56
N PRO A 152 7.47 -5.58 15.24
CA PRO A 152 8.18 -6.45 16.17
C PRO A 152 7.23 -6.90 17.29
N ALA A 153 7.15 -8.20 17.50
CA ALA A 153 6.28 -8.83 18.49
C ALA A 153 7.00 -9.99 19.18
N ASN A 154 6.36 -10.63 20.15
CA ASN A 154 6.90 -11.82 20.80
C ASN A 154 7.16 -12.93 19.76
N PRO A 155 8.40 -13.46 19.62
CA PRO A 155 8.69 -14.54 18.67
C PRO A 155 7.84 -15.80 18.85
N GLY A 156 7.37 -16.08 20.08
CA GLY A 156 6.48 -17.20 20.38
C GLY A 156 5.00 -16.93 20.11
N TYR A 157 4.61 -15.67 19.88
CA TYR A 157 3.23 -15.26 19.64
C TYR A 157 3.19 -13.91 18.90
N GLY A 158 3.52 -13.92 17.61
CA GLY A 158 3.73 -12.72 16.81
C GLY A 158 2.52 -12.22 16.02
N SER A 159 1.34 -12.82 16.22
CA SER A 159 0.12 -12.45 15.49
C SER A 159 -0.67 -11.41 16.27
N LEU A 160 -0.66 -10.17 15.80
CA LEU A 160 -1.49 -9.11 16.37
C LEU A 160 -2.93 -9.21 15.84
N ASN A 161 -3.90 -8.81 16.67
CA ASN A 161 -5.24 -8.51 16.18
C ASN A 161 -5.18 -7.39 15.12
N LEU A 162 -6.06 -7.44 14.12
CA LEU A 162 -6.09 -6.48 13.01
C LEU A 162 -6.15 -5.02 13.48
N ALA A 163 -7.08 -4.69 14.37
CA ALA A 163 -7.23 -3.33 14.89
C ALA A 163 -6.02 -2.90 15.75
N ALA A 164 -5.38 -3.84 16.46
CA ALA A 164 -4.15 -3.56 17.20
C ALA A 164 -2.98 -3.25 16.25
N ALA A 165 -2.83 -3.99 15.15
CA ALA A 165 -1.83 -3.70 14.13
C ALA A 165 -2.06 -2.32 13.48
N VAL A 166 -3.32 -2.00 13.15
CA VAL A 166 -3.71 -0.66 12.67
C VAL A 166 -3.35 0.41 13.70
N GLN A 167 -3.64 0.18 14.98
CA GLN A 167 -3.36 1.12 16.06
C GLN A 167 -1.86 1.41 16.20
N VAL A 168 -0.99 0.40 16.10
CA VAL A 168 0.47 0.58 16.18
C VAL A 168 0.99 1.45 15.04
N LEU A 169 0.59 1.17 13.79
CA LEU A 169 1.04 1.94 12.63
C LEU A 169 0.46 3.36 12.63
N ALA A 170 -0.82 3.51 13.00
CA ALA A 170 -1.46 4.82 13.14
C ALA A 170 -0.79 5.67 14.23
N TYR A 171 -0.39 5.04 15.34
CA TYR A 171 0.36 5.70 16.41
C TYR A 171 1.76 6.14 15.95
N GLU A 172 2.52 5.27 15.29
CA GLU A 172 3.85 5.64 14.76
C GLU A 172 3.77 6.76 13.71
N LEU A 173 2.71 6.79 12.89
CA LEU A 173 2.42 7.92 12.00
C LEU A 173 2.19 9.22 12.76
N ARG A 174 1.36 9.20 13.81
CA ARG A 174 1.11 10.37 14.65
C ARG A 174 2.39 10.85 15.32
N MET A 175 3.19 9.93 15.87
CA MET A 175 4.45 10.25 16.54
C MET A 175 5.47 10.85 15.57
N ALA A 176 5.62 10.26 14.38
CA ALA A 176 6.53 10.77 13.37
C ALA A 176 6.10 12.16 12.87
N TRP A 177 4.80 12.41 12.73
CA TRP A 177 4.28 13.72 12.36
C TRP A 177 4.50 14.76 13.46
N LEU A 178 4.20 14.43 14.72
CA LEU A 178 4.46 15.32 15.86
C LEU A 178 5.96 15.65 15.99
N ALA A 179 6.84 14.68 15.77
CA ALA A 179 8.28 14.92 15.72
C ALA A 179 8.69 15.81 14.54
N GLY A 180 8.04 15.66 13.38
CA GLY A 180 8.25 16.48 12.19
C GLY A 180 7.80 17.93 12.34
N LEU A 181 6.84 18.23 13.23
CA LEU A 181 6.46 19.62 13.56
C LEU A 181 7.62 20.42 14.18
N ALA A 182 8.62 19.74 14.76
CA ALA A 182 9.82 20.35 15.33
C ALA A 182 10.98 20.47 14.32
N ALA A 183 10.83 19.98 13.08
CA ALA A 183 11.88 19.96 12.08
C ALA A 183 11.63 21.02 10.97
N PRO A 184 12.69 21.67 10.45
CA PRO A 184 12.56 22.59 9.32
C PRO A 184 12.08 21.84 8.07
N ALA A 185 11.19 22.47 7.30
CA ALA A 185 10.61 21.91 6.08
C ALA A 185 11.71 21.50 5.08
N ALA A 186 11.72 20.23 4.67
CA ALA A 186 12.71 19.69 3.73
C ALA A 186 12.22 19.71 2.28
N ALA A 187 13.09 20.30 1.45
CA ALA A 187 13.34 20.16 0.01
C ALA A 187 12.18 20.21 -1.02
N ALA A 188 12.50 20.86 -2.15
CA ALA A 188 11.69 21.04 -3.34
C ALA A 188 11.15 19.71 -3.92
N PRO A 189 10.00 19.74 -4.61
CA PRO A 189 9.39 18.53 -5.16
C PRO A 189 10.32 17.85 -6.17
N VAL A 190 10.69 16.60 -5.87
CA VAL A 190 11.18 15.65 -6.88
C VAL A 190 9.99 15.24 -7.74
N ALA A 191 10.22 14.89 -9.02
CA ALA A 191 9.14 14.37 -9.87
C ALA A 191 8.43 13.21 -9.14
N ALA A 192 7.10 13.29 -9.06
CA ALA A 192 6.32 12.25 -8.39
C ALA A 192 6.58 10.89 -9.07
N PRO A 193 6.79 9.82 -8.31
CA PRO A 193 6.84 8.47 -8.84
C PRO A 193 5.58 8.15 -9.65
N ALA A 194 5.66 7.15 -10.52
CA ALA A 194 4.50 6.63 -11.20
C ALA A 194 3.52 6.04 -10.19
N SER A 195 2.22 6.23 -10.44
CA SER A 195 1.15 5.58 -9.67
C SER A 195 1.24 4.06 -9.80
N HIS A 196 0.65 3.37 -8.83
CA HIS A 196 0.56 1.92 -8.82
C HIS A 196 -0.04 1.37 -10.12
N ALA A 197 -1.14 1.94 -10.59
CA ALA A 197 -1.76 1.53 -11.86
C ALA A 197 -0.82 1.65 -13.08
N GLN A 198 0.02 2.70 -13.12
CA GLN A 198 1.00 2.87 -14.20
C GLN A 198 2.09 1.79 -14.14
N LEU A 199 2.58 1.47 -12.94
CA LEU A 199 3.56 0.41 -12.72
C LEU A 199 2.97 -0.97 -13.04
N GLU A 200 1.75 -1.27 -12.60
CA GLU A 200 1.07 -2.52 -12.96
C GLU A 200 0.86 -2.67 -14.46
N GLY A 201 0.47 -1.59 -15.14
CA GLY A 201 0.37 -1.58 -16.60
C GLY A 201 1.71 -1.84 -17.30
N LEU A 202 2.83 -1.34 -16.77
CA LEU A 202 4.17 -1.66 -17.24
C LEU A 202 4.48 -3.15 -17.03
N PHE A 203 4.20 -3.69 -15.84
CA PHE A 203 4.50 -5.08 -15.52
C PHE A 203 3.66 -6.08 -16.31
N ALA A 204 2.38 -5.78 -16.54
CA ALA A 204 1.52 -6.58 -17.40
C ALA A 204 2.04 -6.61 -18.84
N GLN A 205 2.41 -5.45 -19.40
CA GLN A 205 2.99 -5.38 -20.74
C GLN A 205 4.34 -6.11 -20.80
N LEU A 206 5.19 -5.96 -19.78
CA LEU A 206 6.46 -6.65 -19.68
C LEU A 206 6.29 -8.17 -19.69
N ALA A 207 5.32 -8.71 -18.94
CA ALA A 207 5.02 -10.14 -18.93
C ALA A 207 4.66 -10.64 -20.34
N GLN A 208 3.76 -9.93 -21.03
CA GLN A 208 3.38 -10.24 -22.42
C GLN A 208 4.57 -10.15 -23.38
N THR A 209 5.45 -9.17 -23.20
CA THR A 209 6.66 -9.03 -24.03
C THR A 209 7.62 -10.19 -23.81
N LEU A 210 7.85 -10.62 -22.56
CA LEU A 210 8.75 -11.75 -22.25
C LEU A 210 8.25 -13.06 -22.86
N GLU A 211 6.93 -13.26 -22.88
CA GLU A 211 6.30 -14.40 -23.57
C GLU A 211 6.48 -14.29 -25.10
N ALA A 212 6.18 -13.12 -25.68
CA ALA A 212 6.27 -12.89 -27.12
C ALA A 212 7.69 -13.10 -27.69
N ILE A 213 8.74 -12.86 -26.89
CA ILE A 213 10.14 -13.06 -27.30
C ILE A 213 10.72 -14.42 -26.90
N ASP A 214 9.88 -15.35 -26.44
CA ASP A 214 10.28 -16.67 -25.90
C ASP A 214 11.44 -16.58 -24.88
N PHE A 215 11.35 -15.62 -23.96
CA PHE A 215 12.40 -15.41 -22.96
C PHE A 215 12.53 -16.59 -21.99
N HIS A 216 11.41 -17.26 -21.71
CA HIS A 216 11.32 -18.24 -20.64
C HIS A 216 12.01 -19.57 -20.97
N LYS A 217 12.06 -19.99 -22.25
CA LYS A 217 12.75 -21.21 -22.69
C LYS A 217 12.47 -22.43 -21.80
N GLY A 218 11.19 -22.65 -21.48
CA GLY A 218 10.73 -23.73 -20.60
C GLY A 218 10.84 -23.48 -19.09
N ARG A 219 11.29 -22.30 -18.64
CA ARG A 219 11.31 -21.91 -17.21
C ARG A 219 9.98 -21.30 -16.79
N ALA A 220 9.65 -21.39 -15.51
CA ALA A 220 8.45 -20.76 -14.93
C ALA A 220 8.43 -19.23 -15.17
N PRO A 221 7.41 -18.68 -15.85
CA PRO A 221 7.33 -17.26 -16.21
C PRO A 221 7.41 -16.30 -15.02
N GLU A 222 6.82 -16.69 -13.90
CA GLU A 222 6.63 -15.87 -12.71
C GLU A 222 7.97 -15.53 -12.05
N SER A 223 8.99 -16.38 -12.19
CA SER A 223 10.29 -16.18 -11.56
C SER A 223 11.04 -14.96 -12.11
N ALA A 224 11.01 -14.78 -13.43
CA ALA A 224 11.66 -13.65 -14.08
C ALA A 224 10.89 -12.35 -13.81
N LEU A 225 9.56 -12.38 -13.98
CA LEU A 225 8.71 -11.22 -13.77
C LEU A 225 8.83 -10.70 -12.33
N ARG A 226 8.83 -11.59 -11.33
CA ARG A 226 8.98 -11.20 -9.91
C ARG A 226 10.32 -10.54 -9.62
N LYS A 227 11.40 -10.94 -10.30
CA LYS A 227 12.73 -10.28 -10.19
C LYS A 227 12.72 -8.90 -10.82
N LEU A 228 12.14 -8.77 -12.01
CA LEU A 228 12.07 -7.50 -12.74
C LEU A 228 11.17 -6.49 -12.03
N ARG A 229 10.01 -6.92 -11.50
CA ARG A 229 9.15 -6.07 -10.66
C ARG A 229 9.93 -5.43 -9.52
N ARG A 230 10.67 -6.24 -8.75
CA ARG A 230 11.52 -5.73 -7.65
C ARG A 230 12.61 -4.77 -8.12
N LEU A 231 13.20 -5.01 -9.28
CA LEU A 231 14.21 -4.10 -9.84
C LEU A 231 13.59 -2.73 -10.11
N PHE A 232 12.47 -2.68 -10.84
CA PHE A 232 11.81 -1.43 -11.20
C PHE A 232 11.21 -0.69 -10.00
N LEU A 233 10.62 -1.40 -9.03
CA LEU A 233 10.10 -0.77 -7.81
C LEU A 233 11.19 -0.07 -6.99
N ARG A 234 12.45 -0.53 -7.05
CA ARG A 234 13.57 0.13 -6.39
C ARG A 234 14.07 1.39 -7.10
N CYS A 235 13.76 1.55 -8.38
CA CYS A 235 14.20 2.70 -9.16
C CYS A 235 13.39 3.96 -8.85
N GLY A 236 12.17 3.81 -8.31
CA GLY A 236 11.28 4.95 -8.06
C GLY A 236 10.88 5.69 -9.35
N LEU A 237 10.58 4.92 -10.40
CA LEU A 237 10.33 5.47 -11.75
C LEU A 237 9.23 6.52 -11.74
N ASP A 238 9.41 7.61 -12.49
CA ASP A 238 8.37 8.59 -12.77
C ASP A 238 7.44 8.15 -13.92
N ALA A 239 6.33 8.87 -14.11
CA ALA A 239 5.37 8.54 -15.16
C ALA A 239 5.93 8.66 -16.60
N ARG A 240 6.96 9.50 -16.82
CA ARG A 240 7.60 9.64 -18.14
C ARG A 240 8.50 8.43 -18.42
N GLU A 241 9.25 7.99 -17.42
CA GLU A 241 10.11 6.80 -17.50
C GLU A 241 9.28 5.55 -17.74
N VAL A 242 8.14 5.40 -17.05
CA VAL A 242 7.20 4.31 -17.32
C VAL A 242 6.70 4.34 -18.77
N ARG A 243 6.31 5.51 -19.31
CA ARG A 243 5.89 5.63 -20.71
C ARG A 243 7.01 5.26 -21.69
N LEU A 244 8.24 5.70 -21.42
CA LEU A 244 9.40 5.37 -22.24
C LEU A 244 9.62 3.84 -22.28
N LEU A 245 9.66 3.19 -21.12
CA LEU A 245 9.83 1.74 -21.02
C LEU A 245 8.70 0.98 -21.74
N ARG A 246 7.45 1.42 -21.60
CA ARG A 246 6.31 0.83 -22.32
C ARG A 246 6.41 1.01 -23.84
N GLY A 247 6.99 2.11 -24.31
CA GLY A 247 7.33 2.32 -25.71
C GLY A 247 8.35 1.30 -26.23
N VAL A 248 9.42 1.07 -25.48
CA VAL A 248 10.43 0.03 -25.80
C VAL A 248 9.80 -1.36 -25.87
N LEU A 249 8.92 -1.69 -24.92
CA LEU A 249 8.20 -2.97 -24.90
C LEU A 249 7.25 -3.12 -26.09
N ALA A 250 6.57 -2.04 -26.50
CA ALA A 250 5.68 -2.06 -27.66
C ALA A 250 6.45 -2.32 -28.97
N ASP A 251 7.63 -1.70 -29.12
CA ASP A 251 8.52 -1.94 -30.25
C ASP A 251 9.05 -3.38 -30.25
N ALA A 252 9.46 -3.91 -29.09
CA ALA A 252 9.89 -5.30 -28.95
C ALA A 252 8.77 -6.28 -29.34
N GLN A 253 7.54 -6.04 -28.88
CA GLN A 253 6.37 -6.85 -29.24
C GLN A 253 6.06 -6.77 -30.75
N ARG A 254 6.18 -5.59 -31.36
CA ARG A 254 6.04 -5.43 -32.83
C ARG A 254 7.08 -6.28 -33.56
N MET A 255 8.34 -6.21 -33.13
CA MET A 255 9.43 -6.99 -33.76
C MET A 255 9.23 -8.50 -33.60
N ALA A 256 8.76 -8.96 -32.43
CA ALA A 256 8.44 -10.37 -32.19
C ALA A 256 7.36 -10.88 -33.14
N ARG A 257 6.27 -10.11 -33.34
CA ARG A 257 5.21 -10.45 -34.30
C ARG A 257 5.74 -10.57 -35.74
N LEU A 258 6.49 -9.58 -36.20
CA LEU A 258 7.09 -9.59 -37.55
C LEU A 258 8.05 -10.78 -37.76
N ALA A 259 8.77 -11.19 -36.72
CA ALA A 259 9.63 -12.37 -36.78
C ALA A 259 8.83 -13.68 -36.88
N GLY A 260 7.72 -13.80 -36.14
CA GLY A 260 6.82 -14.95 -36.22
C GLY A 260 6.12 -15.08 -37.58
N GLU A 261 5.67 -13.95 -38.16
CA GLU A 261 5.06 -13.92 -39.50
C GLU A 261 6.05 -14.36 -40.59
N ARG A 262 7.33 -14.00 -40.46
CA ARG A 262 8.39 -14.42 -41.39
C ARG A 262 8.79 -15.88 -41.25
N ALA A 263 8.54 -16.50 -40.10
CA ALA A 263 8.91 -17.88 -39.85
C ALA A 263 8.01 -18.90 -40.59
N GLY A 264 6.75 -18.55 -40.89
CA GLY A 264 5.80 -19.36 -41.68
C GLY A 264 5.50 -20.76 -41.10
N PRO A 265 4.41 -21.44 -41.51
CA PRO A 265 4.16 -22.81 -41.05
C PRO A 265 5.23 -23.73 -41.65
N LEU A 266 6.02 -24.37 -40.78
CA LEU A 266 6.82 -25.54 -41.17
C LEU A 266 5.83 -26.59 -41.71
N SER A 267 6.02 -26.96 -42.97
CA SER A 267 5.26 -28.01 -43.66
C SER A 267 5.54 -29.38 -43.06
#